data_AF-A0A9D6FIE8-F1
#
_entry.id   AF-A0A9D6FIE8-F1
#
_cell.length_a   1.000
_cell.length_b   1.000
_cell.length_c   1.000
_cell.angle_alpha   90.00
_cell.angle_beta   90.00
_cell.angle_gamma   90.00
#
_symmetry.space_group_name_H-M   'P 1'
#
loop_
_entity.id
_entity.type
_entity.pdbx_description
1 polymer ?
#
loop_
_entity_poly.entity_id
_entity_poly.type
_entity_poly.pdbx_seq_one_letter_code
_entity_poly.pdbx_strand_id
1 'polypeptide(L)'
;MTTLPKKRKILLINRELQVGFMTKLAALVALGGLMSSIGLYLLAATELEAYSYRSHKLTPETQEALLLEIAGVNGLAVVLVAAAGSWLALHSLHRVAGPLWRFARVVRSVADGDLDVRTSLRQVEELQEFAAALGQMTESLAARIRRLRELHRELRKLAIELAPSAEQAPAIDALREKIAEAGRILDQFTIPTHSGSLEVRASHQADGHR
;
A
#
# COMPACT_ATOMS: atom_id res chain seq x y z
N MET A 1 39.24 12.07 8.58
CA MET A 1 38.20 12.56 7.65
C MET A 1 37.10 11.51 7.57
N THR A 2 36.00 11.75 8.27
CA THR A 2 34.85 10.84 8.36
C THR A 2 33.89 11.10 7.20
N THR A 3 33.87 10.20 6.21
CA THR A 3 32.90 10.27 5.11
C THR A 3 31.52 9.85 5.62
N LEU A 4 30.59 10.81 5.73
CA LEU A 4 29.20 10.54 6.06
C LEU A 4 28.58 9.59 5.01
N PRO A 5 27.79 8.57 5.43
CA PRO A 5 27.20 7.63 4.49
C PRO A 5 26.16 8.35 3.63
N LYS A 6 26.38 8.37 2.32
CA LYS A 6 25.46 8.94 1.31
C LYS A 6 24.12 8.19 1.37
N LYS A 7 23.15 8.79 2.06
CA LYS A 7 21.77 8.29 2.17
C LYS A 7 21.19 8.13 0.76
N ARG A 8 21.06 6.89 0.27
CA ARG A 8 20.49 6.61 -1.05
C ARG A 8 19.02 7.03 -1.05
N LYS A 9 18.74 8.22 -1.59
CA LYS A 9 17.39 8.70 -1.87
C LYS A 9 16.87 7.98 -3.11
N ILE A 10 16.35 6.77 -2.92
CA ILE A 10 15.62 6.07 -3.98
C ILE A 10 14.22 6.69 -3.99
N LEU A 11 14.10 7.83 -4.68
CA LEU A 11 12.89 8.67 -4.73
C LEU A 11 11.89 8.19 -5.80
N LEU A 12 12.10 7.01 -6.38
CA LEU A 12 11.28 6.43 -7.44
C LEU A 12 11.26 4.90 -7.25
N ILE A 13 10.27 4.38 -6.54
CA ILE A 13 10.12 2.92 -6.32
C ILE A 13 9.29 2.28 -7.45
N ASN A 14 8.36 3.03 -8.08
CA ASN A 14 7.60 2.59 -9.25
C ASN A 14 7.25 3.79 -10.15
N ARG A 15 8.11 4.06 -11.14
CA ARG A 15 7.98 5.20 -12.06
C ARG A 15 6.69 5.13 -12.89
N GLU A 16 6.22 3.95 -13.24
CA GLU A 16 5.01 3.78 -14.06
C GLU A 16 3.72 4.15 -13.29
N LEU A 17 3.59 3.74 -12.03
CA LEU A 17 2.42 4.07 -11.22
C LEU A 17 2.40 5.56 -10.85
N GLN A 18 3.57 6.12 -10.50
CA GLN A 18 3.70 7.54 -10.21
C GLN A 18 3.41 8.41 -11.44
N VAL A 19 4.03 8.13 -12.59
CA VAL A 19 3.80 8.91 -13.81
C VAL A 19 2.35 8.77 -14.30
N GLY A 20 1.79 7.55 -14.28
CA GLY A 20 0.40 7.32 -14.70
C GLY A 20 -0.65 8.01 -13.82
N PHE A 21 -0.41 8.10 -12.51
CA PHE A 21 -1.29 8.87 -11.61
C PHE A 21 -1.10 10.39 -11.79
N MET A 22 0.14 10.84 -11.93
CA MET A 22 0.45 12.26 -12.14
C MET A 22 -0.17 12.79 -13.44
N THR A 23 -0.09 12.04 -14.54
CA THR A 23 -0.69 12.47 -15.83
C THR A 23 -2.20 12.56 -15.75
N LYS A 24 -2.86 11.60 -15.09
CA LYS A 24 -4.32 11.64 -14.86
C LYS A 24 -4.73 12.82 -13.98
N LEU A 25 -3.99 13.11 -12.91
CA LEU A 25 -4.26 14.24 -12.03
C LEU A 25 -4.04 15.57 -12.75
N ALA A 26 -2.94 15.70 -13.50
CA ALA A 26 -2.66 16.89 -14.30
C ALA A 26 -3.73 17.10 -15.37
N ALA A 27 -4.16 16.04 -16.05
CA ALA A 27 -5.25 16.10 -17.04
C ALA A 27 -6.59 16.51 -16.39
N LEU A 28 -6.90 15.98 -15.20
CA LEU A 28 -8.11 16.34 -14.45
C LEU A 28 -8.10 17.82 -14.05
N VAL A 29 -6.98 18.32 -13.53
CA VAL A 29 -6.86 19.74 -13.17
C VAL A 29 -6.88 20.63 -14.40
N ALA A 30 -6.22 20.23 -15.49
CA ALA A 30 -6.27 20.96 -16.75
C ALA A 30 -7.71 21.03 -17.30
N LEU A 31 -8.45 19.92 -17.26
CA LEU A 31 -9.85 19.88 -17.68
C LEU A 31 -10.73 20.76 -16.79
N GLY A 32 -10.59 20.67 -15.46
CA GLY A 32 -11.30 21.53 -14.52
C GLY A 32 -10.98 23.01 -14.73
N GLY A 33 -9.72 23.31 -15.03
CA GLY A 33 -9.25 24.64 -15.39
C GLY A 33 -9.85 25.17 -16.68
N LEU A 34 -9.89 24.36 -17.73
CA LEU A 34 -10.54 24.70 -19.00
C LEU A 34 -12.04 24.93 -18.80
N MET A 35 -12.72 24.05 -18.04
CA MET A 35 -14.13 24.21 -17.70
C MET A 35 -14.39 25.50 -16.91
N SER A 36 -13.52 25.82 -15.96
CA SER A 36 -13.59 27.07 -15.19
C SER A 36 -13.35 28.30 -16.08
N SER A 37 -12.36 28.26 -16.98
CA SER A 37 -12.10 29.34 -17.95
C SER A 37 -13.30 29.57 -18.86
N ILE A 38 -13.89 28.50 -19.39
CA ILE A 38 -15.09 28.59 -20.25
C ILE A 38 -16.26 29.16 -19.45
N GLY A 39 -16.48 28.69 -18.22
CA GLY A 39 -17.54 29.21 -17.35
C GLY A 39 -17.38 30.70 -17.03
N LEU A 40 -16.16 31.12 -16.67
CA LEU A 40 -15.84 32.53 -16.44
C LEU A 40 -16.01 33.37 -17.70
N TYR A 41 -15.62 32.84 -18.87
CA TYR A 41 -15.84 33.50 -20.16
C TYR A 41 -17.34 33.73 -20.43
N LEU A 42 -18.18 32.70 -20.25
CA LEU A 42 -19.62 32.82 -20.45
C LEU A 42 -20.25 33.84 -19.50
N LEU A 43 -19.87 33.82 -18.21
CA LEU A 43 -20.35 34.80 -17.23
C LEU A 43 -19.89 36.23 -17.57
N ALA A 44 -18.60 36.40 -17.90
CA ALA A 44 -18.05 37.70 -18.27
C ALA A 44 -18.70 38.25 -19.53
N ALA A 45 -18.96 37.40 -20.54
CA ALA A 45 -19.66 37.79 -21.77
C ALA A 45 -21.09 38.28 -21.47
N THR A 46 -21.85 37.59 -20.61
CA THR A 46 -23.20 38.02 -20.24
C THR A 46 -23.22 39.36 -19.49
N GLU A 47 -22.24 39.60 -18.61
CA GLU A 47 -22.10 40.88 -17.89
C GLU A 47 -21.62 42.01 -18.82
N LEU A 48 -20.68 41.74 -19.72
CA LEU A 48 -20.18 42.72 -20.69
C LEU A 48 -21.26 43.16 -21.69
N GLU A 49 -22.10 42.23 -22.15
CA GLU A 49 -23.25 42.57 -23.01
C GLU A 49 -24.26 43.45 -22.27
N ALA A 50 -24.56 43.13 -21.00
CA ALA A 50 -25.45 43.93 -20.15
C ALA A 50 -24.90 45.35 -19.90
N TYR A 51 -23.57 45.48 -19.71
CA TYR A 51 -22.90 46.78 -19.55
C TYR A 51 -22.79 47.58 -20.84
N SER A 52 -22.47 46.92 -21.96
CA SER A 52 -22.39 47.51 -23.31
C SER A 52 -23.72 48.15 -23.71
N TYR A 53 -24.82 47.42 -23.53
CA TYR A 53 -26.17 47.89 -23.83
C TYR A 53 -26.57 49.12 -22.98
N ARG A 54 -26.10 49.20 -21.74
CA ARG A 54 -26.45 50.27 -20.79
C ARG A 54 -25.55 51.52 -20.91
N SER A 55 -24.35 51.42 -21.49
CA SER A 55 -23.36 52.49 -21.40
C SER A 55 -22.62 52.89 -22.70
N HIS A 56 -22.84 52.24 -23.85
CA HIS A 56 -22.36 52.68 -25.19
C HIS A 56 -20.84 52.95 -25.34
N LYS A 57 -19.98 52.55 -24.37
CA LYS A 57 -18.56 52.95 -24.31
C LYS A 57 -17.53 51.82 -24.35
N LEU A 58 -17.94 50.57 -24.53
CA LEU A 58 -17.01 49.45 -24.63
C LEU A 58 -16.65 49.23 -26.10
N THR A 59 -15.40 49.50 -26.47
CA THR A 59 -14.85 49.17 -27.79
C THR A 59 -14.46 47.69 -27.82
N PRO A 60 -14.53 47.00 -28.98
CA PRO A 60 -14.12 45.60 -29.11
C PRO A 60 -12.72 45.32 -28.55
N GLU A 61 -11.80 46.28 -28.71
CA GLU A 61 -10.43 46.22 -28.21
C GLU A 61 -10.33 46.11 -26.67
N THR A 62 -11.19 46.83 -25.94
CA THR A 62 -11.25 46.74 -24.48
C THR A 62 -11.84 45.42 -23.99
N GLN A 63 -12.71 44.79 -24.77
CA GLN A 63 -13.28 43.48 -24.44
C GLN A 63 -12.23 42.38 -24.61
N GLU A 64 -11.48 42.39 -25.71
CA GLU A 64 -10.41 41.40 -25.95
C GLU A 64 -9.29 41.49 -24.90
N ALA A 65 -8.90 42.71 -24.51
CA ALA A 65 -7.90 42.92 -23.47
C ALA A 65 -8.35 42.34 -22.11
N LEU A 66 -9.61 42.55 -21.74
CA LEU A 66 -10.17 42.02 -20.49
C LEU A 66 -10.26 40.48 -20.50
N LEU A 67 -10.62 39.90 -21.65
CA LEU A 67 -10.67 38.45 -21.83
C LEU A 67 -9.29 37.81 -21.72
N LEU A 68 -8.26 38.44 -22.29
CA LEU A 68 -6.88 37.99 -22.17
C LEU A 68 -6.38 38.04 -20.72
N GLU A 69 -6.77 39.07 -19.96
CA GLU A 69 -6.42 39.22 -18.55
C GLU A 69 -7.09 38.12 -17.68
N ILE A 70 -8.38 37.86 -17.89
CA ILE A 70 -9.12 36.78 -17.20
C ILE A 70 -8.51 35.41 -17.55
N ALA A 71 -8.21 35.16 -18.83
CA ALA A 71 -7.59 33.92 -19.27
C ALA A 71 -6.19 33.73 -18.67
N GLY A 72 -5.41 34.82 -18.56
CA GLY A 72 -4.08 34.80 -17.95
C GLY A 72 -4.10 34.47 -16.46
N VAL A 73 -4.96 35.14 -15.69
CA VAL A 73 -5.10 34.89 -14.24
C VAL A 73 -5.62 33.48 -13.98
N ASN A 74 -6.62 33.02 -14.73
CA ASN A 74 -7.15 31.68 -14.54
C ASN A 74 -6.16 30.60 -14.98
N GLY A 75 -5.47 30.81 -16.11
CA GLY A 75 -4.40 29.92 -16.56
C GLY A 75 -3.30 29.75 -15.50
N LEU A 76 -2.88 30.85 -14.88
CA LEU A 76 -1.93 30.82 -13.77
C LEU A 76 -2.48 30.04 -12.56
N ALA A 77 -3.72 30.29 -12.17
CA ALA A 77 -4.36 29.57 -11.06
C ALA A 77 -4.41 28.06 -11.30
N VAL A 78 -4.77 27.63 -12.52
CA VAL A 78 -4.82 26.22 -12.92
C VAL A 78 -3.45 25.57 -12.84
N VAL A 79 -2.41 26.24 -13.33
CA VAL A 79 -1.03 25.74 -13.25
C VAL A 79 -0.58 25.60 -11.80
N LEU A 80 -0.87 26.57 -10.94
CA LEU A 80 -0.51 26.51 -9.52
C LEU A 80 -1.24 25.39 -8.78
N VAL A 81 -2.55 25.23 -9.01
CA VAL A 81 -3.34 24.14 -8.43
C VAL A 81 -2.87 22.78 -8.93
N ALA A 82 -2.54 22.66 -10.22
CA ALA A 82 -2.01 21.43 -10.79
C ALA A 82 -0.67 21.06 -10.14
N ALA A 83 0.25 22.03 -10.04
CA ALA A 83 1.56 21.83 -9.43
C ALA A 83 1.43 21.44 -7.94
N ALA A 84 0.60 22.15 -7.17
CA ALA A 84 0.37 21.86 -5.76
C ALA A 84 -0.30 20.49 -5.56
N GLY A 85 -1.32 20.16 -6.37
CA GLY A 85 -2.00 18.87 -6.36
C GLY A 85 -1.07 17.72 -6.70
N SER A 86 -0.26 17.85 -7.76
CA SER A 86 0.77 16.88 -8.12
C SER A 86 1.80 16.69 -7.02
N TRP A 87 2.27 17.76 -6.40
CA TRP A 87 3.22 17.69 -5.29
C TRP A 87 2.63 16.96 -4.07
N LEU A 88 1.40 17.29 -3.68
CA LEU A 88 0.70 16.65 -2.57
C LEU A 88 0.47 15.15 -2.84
N ALA A 89 0.01 14.81 -4.05
CA ALA A 89 -0.17 13.45 -4.50
C ALA A 89 1.14 12.64 -4.44
N LEU A 90 2.25 13.23 -4.90
CA LEU A 90 3.56 12.57 -4.89
C LEU A 90 4.02 12.32 -3.45
N HIS A 91 3.85 13.31 -2.58
CA HIS A 91 4.20 13.21 -1.17
C HIS A 91 3.39 12.11 -0.46
N SER A 92 2.08 12.06 -0.67
CA SER A 92 1.19 11.04 -0.10
C SER A 92 1.55 9.64 -0.60
N LEU A 93 1.82 9.49 -1.90
CA LEU A 93 2.19 8.19 -2.46
C LEU A 93 3.54 7.68 -1.93
N HIS A 94 4.49 8.57 -1.64
CA HIS A 94 5.76 8.19 -1.01
C HIS A 94 5.60 7.62 0.40
N ARG A 95 4.65 8.13 1.19
CA ARG A 95 4.37 7.62 2.55
C ARG A 95 3.84 6.17 2.50
N VAL A 96 3.07 5.82 1.46
CA VAL A 96 2.43 4.50 1.30
C VAL A 96 3.31 3.49 0.55
N ALA A 97 4.03 3.92 -0.50
CA ALA A 97 4.76 3.01 -1.38
C ALA A 97 5.89 2.25 -0.67
N GLY A 98 6.58 2.89 0.28
CA GLY A 98 7.66 2.26 1.04
C GLY A 98 7.18 1.08 1.89
N PRO A 99 6.21 1.29 2.80
CA PRO A 99 5.56 0.21 3.54
C PRO A 99 4.96 -0.89 2.65
N LEU A 100 4.30 -0.52 1.55
CA LEU A 100 3.68 -1.49 0.63
C LEU A 100 4.71 -2.43 -0.01
N TRP A 101 5.87 -1.90 -0.42
CA TRP A 101 6.96 -2.73 -0.92
C TRP A 101 7.50 -3.69 0.14
N ARG A 102 7.58 -3.25 1.40
CA ARG A 102 7.95 -4.14 2.52
C ARG A 102 6.93 -5.24 2.73
N PHE A 103 5.63 -4.93 2.67
CA PHE A 103 4.58 -5.93 2.75
C PHE A 103 4.66 -6.96 1.64
N ALA A 104 4.89 -6.52 0.40
CA ALA A 104 5.08 -7.43 -0.72
C ALA A 104 6.29 -8.37 -0.53
N ARG A 105 7.31 -7.94 0.22
CA ARG A 105 8.44 -8.79 0.61
C ARG A 105 8.04 -9.79 1.69
N VAL A 106 7.31 -9.36 2.72
CA VAL A 106 6.79 -10.25 3.77
C VAL A 106 5.90 -11.34 3.16
N VAL A 107 4.96 -10.98 2.29
CA VAL A 107 4.09 -11.95 1.61
C VAL A 107 4.89 -12.95 0.78
N ARG A 108 5.96 -12.51 0.11
CA ARG A 108 6.86 -13.42 -0.63
C ARG A 108 7.60 -14.37 0.31
N SER A 109 8.16 -13.87 1.41
CA SER A 109 8.80 -14.72 2.43
C SER A 109 7.82 -15.77 2.97
N VAL A 110 6.58 -15.38 3.26
CA VAL A 110 5.53 -16.31 3.71
C VAL A 110 5.18 -17.34 2.64
N ALA A 111 5.13 -16.94 1.37
CA ALA A 111 4.91 -17.85 0.25
C ALA A 111 6.06 -18.86 0.09
N ASP A 112 7.29 -18.45 0.39
CA ASP A 112 8.49 -19.30 0.40
C ASP A 112 8.59 -20.18 1.66
N GLY A 113 7.61 -20.11 2.57
CA GLY A 113 7.54 -20.92 3.79
C GLY A 113 8.16 -20.27 5.02
N ASP A 114 8.70 -19.05 4.93
CA ASP A 114 9.21 -18.31 6.08
C ASP A 114 8.08 -17.62 6.84
N LEU A 115 7.71 -18.17 8.00
CA LEU A 115 6.69 -17.64 8.90
C LEU A 115 7.30 -16.89 10.10
N ASP A 116 8.63 -16.74 10.18
CA ASP A 116 9.35 -16.00 11.24
C ASP A 116 9.52 -14.51 10.87
N VAL A 117 8.57 -13.97 10.13
CA VAL A 117 8.66 -12.60 9.63
C VAL A 117 8.00 -11.65 10.62
N ARG A 118 8.81 -10.76 11.20
CA ARG A 118 8.29 -9.70 12.09
C ARG A 118 7.47 -8.68 11.31
N THR A 119 6.17 -8.65 11.56
CA THR A 119 5.23 -7.66 11.00
C THR A 119 5.14 -6.37 11.81
N SER A 120 5.86 -6.23 12.94
CA SER A 120 5.88 -5.03 13.78
C SER A 120 6.67 -3.88 13.13
N LEU A 121 6.11 -3.38 12.03
CA LEU A 121 6.59 -2.19 11.38
C LEU A 121 5.91 -1.03 12.10
N ARG A 122 6.69 -0.14 12.75
CA ARG A 122 6.24 1.19 13.17
C ARG A 122 5.82 1.94 11.90
N GLN A 123 4.58 1.76 11.50
CA GLN A 123 4.05 2.21 10.22
C GLN A 123 3.20 3.44 10.35
N VAL A 124 3.05 4.10 9.22
CA VAL A 124 2.07 5.16 9.00
C VAL A 124 0.69 4.62 9.42
N GLU A 125 -0.06 5.43 10.16
CA GLU A 125 -1.36 5.02 10.74
C GLU A 125 -2.28 4.40 9.69
N GLU A 126 -2.26 4.89 8.45
CA GLU A 126 -3.14 4.43 7.37
C GLU A 126 -2.94 2.94 6.99
N LEU A 127 -1.81 2.32 7.37
CA LEU A 127 -1.49 0.93 7.02
C LEU A 127 -1.38 -0.01 8.23
N GLN A 128 -1.62 0.50 9.44
CA GLN A 128 -1.51 -0.31 10.65
C GLN A 128 -2.49 -1.48 10.67
N GLU A 129 -3.73 -1.28 10.21
CA GLU A 129 -4.72 -2.35 10.12
C GLU A 129 -4.27 -3.46 9.15
N PHE A 130 -3.69 -3.09 8.00
CA PHE A 130 -3.14 -4.06 7.07
C PHE A 130 -1.93 -4.81 7.66
N ALA A 131 -1.04 -4.11 8.38
CA ALA A 131 0.07 -4.75 9.08
C ALA A 131 -0.42 -5.75 10.15
N ALA A 132 -1.45 -5.37 10.91
CA ALA A 132 -2.05 -6.21 11.94
C ALA A 132 -2.72 -7.45 11.33
N ALA A 133 -3.52 -7.28 10.28
CA ALA A 133 -4.14 -8.39 9.55
C ALA A 133 -3.09 -9.35 8.96
N LEU A 134 -2.01 -8.81 8.38
CA LEU A 134 -0.90 -9.61 7.86
C LEU A 134 -0.19 -10.39 8.98
N GLY A 135 0.04 -9.76 10.14
CA GLY A 135 0.61 -10.42 11.31
C GLY A 135 -0.28 -11.53 11.88
N GLN A 136 -1.57 -11.29 11.94
CA GLN A 136 -2.54 -12.30 12.37
C GLN A 136 -2.58 -13.49 11.41
N MET A 137 -2.48 -13.23 10.10
CA MET A 137 -2.39 -14.28 9.08
C MET A 137 -1.14 -15.13 9.26
N THR A 138 0.04 -14.51 9.43
CA THR A 138 1.30 -15.25 9.62
C THR A 138 1.30 -16.06 10.91
N GLU A 139 0.79 -15.51 12.01
CA GLU A 139 0.71 -16.21 13.29
C GLU A 139 -0.28 -17.39 13.22
N SER A 140 -1.44 -17.20 12.58
CA SER A 140 -2.41 -18.28 12.39
C SER A 140 -1.83 -19.42 11.56
N LEU A 141 -1.09 -19.10 10.49
CA LEU A 141 -0.43 -20.09 9.66
C LEU A 141 0.67 -20.82 10.44
N ALA A 142 1.50 -20.09 11.18
CA ALA A 142 2.53 -20.65 12.06
C ALA A 142 1.93 -21.62 13.09
N ALA A 143 0.82 -21.25 13.73
CA ALA A 143 0.13 -22.12 14.68
C ALA A 143 -0.39 -23.41 14.03
N ARG A 144 -0.95 -23.33 12.81
CA ARG A 144 -1.42 -24.51 12.06
C ARG A 144 -0.27 -25.44 11.68
N ILE A 145 0.86 -24.91 11.19
CA ILE A 145 2.04 -25.73 10.87
C ILE A 145 2.63 -26.35 12.14
N ARG A 146 2.68 -25.63 13.28
CA ARG A 146 3.08 -26.22 14.57
C ARG A 146 2.21 -27.42 14.94
N ARG A 147 0.88 -27.30 14.80
CA ARG A 147 -0.05 -28.39 15.07
C ARG A 147 0.15 -29.57 14.12
N LEU A 148 0.34 -29.31 12.83
CA LEU A 148 0.63 -30.36 11.84
C LEU A 148 1.94 -31.09 12.14
N ARG A 149 2.99 -30.38 12.58
CA ARG A 149 4.25 -30.99 13.03
C ARG A 149 4.05 -31.90 14.24
N GLU A 150 3.22 -31.52 15.20
CA GLU A 150 2.92 -32.38 16.36
C GLU A 150 2.19 -33.66 15.92
N LEU A 151 1.12 -33.53 15.14
CA LEU A 151 0.38 -34.67 14.61
C LEU A 151 1.27 -35.59 13.76
N HIS A 152 2.16 -35.01 12.95
CA HIS A 152 3.13 -35.77 12.17
C HIS A 152 4.10 -36.56 13.07
N ARG A 153 4.58 -35.99 14.18
CA ARG A 153 5.43 -36.71 15.15
C ARG A 153 4.68 -37.86 15.81
N GLU A 154 3.43 -37.64 16.22
CA GLU A 154 2.57 -38.68 16.81
C GLU A 154 2.32 -39.82 15.81
N LEU A 155 1.92 -39.51 14.57
CA LEU A 155 1.73 -40.49 13.50
C LEU A 155 3.01 -41.28 13.20
N ARG A 156 4.16 -40.60 13.17
CA ARG A 156 5.45 -41.26 12.95
C ARG A 156 5.80 -42.23 14.07
N LYS A 157 5.54 -41.90 15.34
CA LYS A 157 5.75 -42.81 16.47
C LYS A 157 4.87 -44.06 16.34
N LEU A 158 3.57 -43.88 16.11
CA LEU A 158 2.63 -44.99 15.92
C LEU A 158 3.04 -45.91 14.75
N ALA A 159 3.49 -45.32 13.63
CA ALA A 159 3.96 -46.08 12.47
C ALA A 159 5.24 -46.91 12.72
N ILE A 160 6.08 -46.48 13.67
CA ILE A 160 7.28 -47.23 14.09
C ILE A 160 6.89 -48.38 15.03
N GLU A 161 5.96 -48.14 15.95
CA GLU A 161 5.48 -49.12 16.94
C GLU A 161 4.62 -50.23 16.32
N LEU A 162 4.02 -49.99 15.15
CA LEU A 162 3.31 -51.00 14.35
C LEU A 162 4.24 -52.16 13.97
N ALA A 163 3.95 -53.35 14.51
CA ALA A 163 4.55 -54.61 14.12
C ALA A 163 3.72 -55.27 12.99
N PRO A 164 4.14 -55.18 11.72
CA PRO A 164 3.36 -55.73 10.60
C PRO A 164 3.34 -57.25 10.60
N SER A 165 2.20 -57.85 10.26
CA SER A 165 2.17 -59.22 9.73
C SER A 165 2.77 -59.25 8.32
N ALA A 166 3.19 -60.43 7.84
CA ALA A 166 3.80 -60.58 6.51
C ALA A 166 2.92 -60.04 5.35
N GLU A 167 1.60 -60.12 5.50
CA GLU A 167 0.63 -59.61 4.53
C GLU A 167 0.46 -58.07 4.59
N GLN A 168 0.68 -57.46 5.75
CA GLN A 168 0.52 -56.02 5.99
C GLN A 168 1.80 -55.21 5.79
N ALA A 169 2.97 -55.87 5.75
CA ALA A 169 4.28 -55.26 5.57
C ALA A 169 4.33 -54.22 4.42
N PRO A 170 3.91 -54.53 3.17
CA PRO A 170 4.02 -53.57 2.07
C PRO A 170 3.13 -52.32 2.28
N ALA A 171 1.95 -52.48 2.90
CA ALA A 171 1.06 -51.35 3.19
C ALA A 171 1.62 -50.44 4.29
N ILE A 172 2.24 -51.03 5.32
CA ILE A 172 2.86 -50.27 6.42
C ILE A 172 4.13 -49.54 5.95
N ASP A 173 4.91 -50.14 5.05
CA ASP A 173 6.07 -49.46 4.47
C ASP A 173 5.65 -48.28 3.59
N ALA A 174 4.60 -48.43 2.77
CA ALA A 174 4.03 -47.32 2.00
C ALA A 174 3.50 -46.19 2.90
N LEU A 175 2.87 -46.53 4.03
CA LEU A 175 2.43 -45.55 5.03
C LEU A 175 3.62 -44.78 5.62
N ARG A 176 4.70 -45.48 5.99
CA ARG A 176 5.93 -44.85 6.51
C ARG A 176 6.57 -43.92 5.49
N GLU A 177 6.57 -44.29 4.21
CA GLU A 177 7.07 -43.43 3.13
C GLU A 177 6.24 -42.15 2.99
N LYS A 178 4.90 -42.26 3.01
CA LYS A 178 3.99 -41.11 2.96
C LYS A 178 4.14 -40.19 4.17
N ILE A 179 4.33 -40.76 5.36
CA ILE A 179 4.64 -39.99 6.57
C ILE A 179 5.96 -39.24 6.36
N ALA A 180 7.03 -39.90 5.90
CA ALA A 180 8.32 -39.25 5.64
C ALA A 180 8.23 -38.13 4.59
N GLU A 181 7.42 -38.31 3.54
CA GLU A 181 7.11 -37.29 2.54
C GLU A 181 6.43 -36.06 3.16
N ALA A 182 5.41 -36.26 4.00
CA ALA A 182 4.74 -35.17 4.71
C ALA A 182 5.71 -34.42 5.65
N GLY A 183 6.63 -35.13 6.30
CA GLY A 183 7.70 -34.53 7.11
C GLY A 183 8.57 -33.57 6.29
N ARG A 184 9.02 -34.00 5.10
CA ARG A 184 9.82 -33.17 4.19
C ARG A 184 9.10 -31.88 3.76
N ILE A 185 7.79 -31.93 3.55
CA ILE A 185 6.98 -30.74 3.23
C ILE A 185 6.90 -29.81 4.44
N LEU A 186 6.64 -30.36 5.63
CA LEU A 186 6.57 -29.56 6.86
C LEU A 186 7.90 -28.90 7.21
N ASP A 187 9.03 -29.50 6.84
CA ASP A 187 10.37 -28.95 7.06
C ASP A 187 10.71 -27.75 6.16
N GLN A 188 9.96 -27.54 5.06
CA GLN A 188 10.12 -26.35 4.22
C GLN A 188 9.68 -25.06 4.93
N PHE A 189 8.86 -25.17 5.98
CA PHE A 189 8.34 -24.01 6.70
C PHE A 189 9.25 -23.60 7.87
N THR A 190 9.69 -22.35 7.91
CA THR A 190 10.38 -21.80 9.09
C THR A 190 9.33 -21.17 10.02
N ILE A 191 9.36 -21.52 11.31
CA ILE A 191 8.37 -21.04 12.29
C ILE A 191 9.11 -20.36 13.44
N PRO A 192 8.62 -19.20 13.93
CA PRO A 192 9.17 -18.56 15.13
C PRO A 192 9.11 -19.52 16.32
N THR A 193 10.26 -19.71 16.96
CA THR A 193 10.40 -20.43 18.24
C THR A 193 10.00 -19.58 19.45
N HIS A 194 9.93 -18.27 19.28
CA HIS A 194 9.40 -17.35 20.28
C HIS A 194 8.08 -16.77 19.79
N SER A 195 6.99 -17.16 20.45
CA SER A 195 5.77 -16.37 20.49
C SER A 195 6.12 -15.04 21.13
N GLY A 196 6.59 -14.09 20.33
CA GLY A 196 6.74 -12.71 20.75
C GLY A 196 5.36 -12.22 21.11
N SER A 197 5.08 -12.21 22.41
CA SER A 197 3.96 -11.52 23.01
C SER A 197 3.90 -10.13 22.40
N LEU A 198 2.98 -9.95 21.46
CA LEU A 198 2.34 -8.67 21.29
C LEU A 198 1.50 -8.48 22.57
N GLU A 199 2.19 -8.17 23.68
CA GLU A 199 1.66 -7.20 24.61
C GLU A 199 1.49 -5.93 23.77
N VAL A 200 0.32 -5.88 23.13
CA VAL A 200 -0.34 -4.64 22.79
C VAL A 200 -0.27 -3.85 24.08
N ARG A 201 0.65 -2.90 24.10
CA ARG A 201 0.76 -1.86 25.12
C ARG A 201 -0.57 -1.09 25.04
N ALA A 202 -1.60 -1.65 25.67
CA ALA A 202 -2.73 -0.92 26.21
C ALA A 202 -2.18 -0.11 27.39
N SER A 203 -1.32 0.86 27.07
CA SER A 203 -0.77 1.82 28.01
C SER A 203 -0.65 3.17 27.30
N HIS A 204 -1.75 3.62 26.71
CA HIS A 204 -2.07 5.04 26.81
C HIS A 204 -3.55 5.28 26.56
N GLN A 205 -4.14 6.04 27.48
CA GLN A 205 -5.42 6.74 27.34
C GLN A 205 -6.67 5.99 27.82
N ALA A 206 -6.60 5.46 29.04
CA ALA A 206 -7.76 5.36 29.92
C ALA A 206 -7.30 5.60 31.37
N ASP A 207 -6.87 6.83 31.69
CA ASP A 207 -7.18 7.46 32.98
C ASP A 207 -6.69 8.91 33.00
N GLY A 208 -7.45 9.78 33.64
CA GLY A 208 -7.08 11.19 33.80
C GLY A 208 -8.22 12.19 33.70
N HIS A 209 -9.38 11.86 34.28
CA HIS A 209 -10.28 12.86 34.82
C HIS A 209 -9.50 13.80 35.76
N ARG A 210 -9.43 15.08 35.41
CA ARG A 210 -9.62 16.24 36.29
C ARG A 210 -9.64 17.53 35.46
#